data_AF-A0A949A9V0-F1
#
_entry.id   AF-A0A949A9V0-F1
#
_cell.length_a   1.000
_cell.length_b   1.000
_cell.length_c   1.000
_cell.angle_alpha   90.00
_cell.angle_beta   90.00
_cell.angle_gamma   90.00
#
_symmetry.space_group_name_H-M   'P 1'
#
loop_
_entity.id
_entity.type
_entity.pdbx_description
1 polymer ?
#
loop_
_entity_poly.entity_id
_entity_poly.type
_entity_poly.pdbx_seq_one_letter_code
_entity_poly.pdbx_strand_id
1 'polypeptide(L)'
;MDKHIKDEIAKLKEYFRVRKDSAAGLEELTGGPIQHHFPVDLWQLSDSELDGEMGKRLSFLNDDIDCRPTPDITSHRRFIGPAIVWFKKLIFKIFRPYTNTLFVHQNRFNDQLVAFHLATFIRLRRLEEKVRNLERQEQEIKEQLEDLSGVQGSHTAKHEAD
;
A
#
# COMPACT_ATOMS: atom_id res chain seq x y z
N MET A 1 -20.89 -17.39 22.31
CA MET A 1 -19.54 -16.85 22.08
C MET A 1 -18.65 -17.37 23.20
N ASP A 2 -17.81 -18.36 22.88
CA ASP A 2 -17.08 -19.16 23.86
C ASP A 2 -16.16 -18.34 24.76
N LYS A 3 -16.11 -18.73 26.03
CA LYS A 3 -15.29 -18.08 27.07
C LYS A 3 -13.80 -18.10 26.70
N HIS A 4 -13.37 -19.17 26.02
CA HIS A 4 -12.03 -19.34 25.46
C HIS A 4 -11.65 -18.27 24.43
N ILE A 5 -12.56 -17.97 23.49
CA ILE A 5 -12.34 -16.97 22.44
C ILE A 5 -12.20 -15.57 23.05
N LYS A 6 -12.96 -15.26 24.11
CA LYS A 6 -12.84 -13.98 24.82
C LYS A 6 -11.49 -13.82 25.52
N ASP A 7 -10.98 -14.89 26.13
CA ASP A 7 -9.68 -14.88 26.80
C ASP A 7 -8.53 -14.77 25.81
N GLU A 8 -8.62 -15.43 24.65
CA GLU A 8 -7.64 -15.27 23.56
C GLU A 8 -7.64 -13.86 23.00
N ILE A 9 -8.81 -13.26 22.75
CA ILE A 9 -8.92 -11.87 22.30
C ILE A 9 -8.33 -10.91 23.34
N ALA A 10 -8.54 -11.17 24.63
CA ALA A 10 -7.98 -10.35 25.71
C ALA A 10 -6.44 -10.43 25.74
N LYS A 11 -5.87 -11.64 25.61
CA LYS A 11 -4.41 -11.83 25.51
C LYS A 11 -3.83 -11.15 24.27
N LEU A 12 -4.53 -11.25 23.13
CA LEU A 12 -4.10 -10.62 21.89
C LEU A 12 -4.09 -9.09 22.00
N LYS A 13 -5.14 -8.51 22.60
CA LYS A 13 -5.21 -7.07 22.87
C LYS A 13 -4.07 -6.60 23.77
N GLU A 14 -3.78 -7.35 24.82
CA GLU A 14 -2.69 -7.01 25.74
C GLU A 14 -1.33 -7.09 25.04
N TYR A 15 -1.10 -8.12 24.23
CA TYR A 15 0.10 -8.28 23.41
C TYR A 15 0.30 -7.08 22.46
N PHE A 16 -0.75 -6.66 21.74
CA PHE A 16 -0.68 -5.51 20.84
C PHE A 16 -0.50 -4.19 21.60
N ARG A 17 -1.05 -4.04 22.80
CA ARG A 17 -0.85 -2.86 23.64
C ARG A 17 0.60 -2.71 24.05
N VAL A 18 1.21 -3.77 24.60
CA VAL A 18 2.63 -3.77 25.01
C VAL A 18 3.56 -3.46 23.83
N ARG A 19 3.25 -4.00 22.64
CA ARG A 19 4.05 -3.76 21.43
C ARG A 19 3.90 -2.32 20.92
N LYS A 20 2.71 -1.73 21.03
CA LYS A 20 2.47 -0.31 20.71
C LYS A 20 3.22 0.61 21.66
N ASP A 21 3.20 0.31 22.96
CA ASP A 21 3.92 1.09 23.98
C ASP A 21 5.45 0.98 23.78
N SER A 22 5.94 -0.19 23.37
CA SER A 22 7.35 -0.39 23.01
C SER A 22 7.76 0.40 21.76
N ALA A 23 6.87 0.52 20.77
CA ALA A 23 7.09 1.33 19.58
C ALA A 23 7.10 2.83 19.91
N ALA A 24 6.26 3.29 20.84
CA ALA A 24 6.30 4.66 21.34
C ALA A 24 7.60 4.97 22.10
N GLY A 25 8.12 4.01 22.88
CA GLY A 25 9.43 4.13 23.53
C GLY A 25 10.60 4.22 22.56
N LEU A 26 10.48 3.62 21.37
CA LEU A 26 11.47 3.78 20.29
C LEU A 26 11.50 5.21 19.74
N GLU A 27 10.34 5.87 19.59
CA GLU A 27 10.27 7.28 19.17
C GLU A 27 10.92 8.22 20.20
N GLU A 28 10.78 7.91 21.49
CA GLU A 28 11.41 8.66 22.60
C GLU A 28 12.94 8.49 22.58
N LEU A 29 13.43 7.27 22.35
CA LEU A 29 14.87 6.97 22.25
C LEU A 29 15.54 7.60 21.02
N THR A 30 14.82 7.77 19.91
CA THR A 30 15.35 8.39 18.70
C THR A 30 15.35 9.93 18.73
N GLY A 31 14.80 10.54 19.79
CA GLY A 31 14.86 12.00 20.02
C GLY A 31 14.12 12.85 18.97
N GLY A 32 13.27 12.23 18.17
CA GLY A 32 12.54 12.85 17.07
C GLY A 32 11.79 11.82 16.23
N PRO A 33 10.83 12.26 15.39
CA PRO A 33 10.13 11.37 14.48
C PRO A 33 11.16 10.75 13.53
N ILE A 34 11.09 9.43 13.36
CA ILE A 34 11.92 8.69 12.42
C ILE A 34 11.61 9.20 11.00
N GLN A 35 12.40 10.15 10.51
CA GLN A 35 12.25 10.75 9.17
C GLN A 35 12.81 9.86 8.06
N HIS A 36 13.50 8.76 8.41
CA HIS A 36 14.01 7.83 7.42
C HIS A 36 12.93 6.83 7.00
N HIS A 37 12.47 6.97 5.76
CA HIS A 37 11.80 5.88 5.05
C HIS A 37 12.79 4.74 4.86
N PHE A 38 12.75 3.76 5.75
CA PHE A 38 13.45 2.50 5.53
C PHE A 38 12.83 1.80 4.32
N PRO A 39 13.65 1.18 3.44
CA PRO A 39 13.12 0.41 2.33
C PRO A 39 12.29 -0.75 2.90
N VAL A 40 10.98 -0.68 2.68
CA VAL A 40 10.06 -1.79 3.01
C VAL A 40 10.32 -2.91 2.02
N ASP A 41 10.70 -4.09 2.52
CA ASP A 41 10.83 -5.28 1.70
C ASP A 41 9.44 -5.82 1.35
N LEU A 42 8.96 -5.45 0.16
CA LEU A 42 7.61 -5.77 -0.32
C LEU A 42 7.37 -7.28 -0.44
N TRP A 43 8.42 -8.08 -0.57
CA TRP A 43 8.33 -9.55 -0.73
C TRP A 43 8.03 -10.29 0.57
N GLN A 44 8.23 -9.62 1.71
CA GLN A 44 7.99 -10.20 3.03
C GLN A 44 6.62 -9.82 3.61
N LEU A 45 5.88 -8.94 2.92
CA LEU A 45 4.55 -8.50 3.35
C LEU A 45 3.50 -9.54 2.99
N SER A 46 2.52 -9.72 3.88
CA SER A 46 1.29 -10.40 3.50
C SER A 46 0.50 -9.56 2.49
N ASP A 47 -0.40 -10.18 1.72
CA ASP A 47 -1.25 -9.49 0.76
C ASP A 47 -2.01 -8.30 1.39
N SER A 48 -2.46 -8.45 2.65
CA SER A 48 -3.16 -7.38 3.39
C SER A 48 -2.26 -6.22 3.77
N GLU A 49 -0.99 -6.48 4.09
CA GLU A 49 -0.01 -5.44 4.41
C GLU A 49 0.49 -4.76 3.14
N LEU A 50 0.63 -5.51 2.05
CA LEU A 50 0.98 -5.00 0.74
C LEU A 50 -0.10 -4.04 0.22
N ASP A 51 -1.38 -4.39 0.36
CA ASP A 51 -2.52 -3.52 0.08
C ASP A 51 -2.46 -2.22 0.90
N GLY A 52 -2.15 -2.33 2.20
CA GLY A 52 -2.01 -1.18 3.09
C GLY A 52 -0.86 -0.25 2.71
N GLU A 53 0.32 -0.81 2.43
CA GLU A 53 1.50 -0.05 1.99
C GLU A 53 1.29 0.57 0.60
N MET A 54 0.61 -0.12 -0.32
CA MET A 54 0.21 0.46 -1.60
C MET A 54 -0.73 1.63 -1.44
N GLY A 55 -1.78 1.49 -0.62
CA GLY A 55 -2.72 2.58 -0.34
C GLY A 55 -2.03 3.79 0.27
N LYS A 56 -1.11 3.57 1.21
CA LYS A 56 -0.30 4.61 1.84
C LYS A 56 0.59 5.33 0.83
N ARG A 57 1.35 4.59 0.00
CA ARG A 57 2.21 5.19 -1.05
C ARG A 57 1.40 5.96 -2.09
N LEU A 58 0.22 5.47 -2.43
CA LEU A 58 -0.68 6.17 -3.35
C LEU A 58 -1.24 7.45 -2.73
N SER A 59 -1.54 7.47 -1.43
CA SER A 59 -1.93 8.69 -0.70
C SER A 59 -0.82 9.72 -0.70
N PHE A 60 0.42 9.33 -0.38
CA PHE A 60 1.57 10.23 -0.46
C PHE A 60 1.73 10.81 -1.87
N LEU A 61 1.65 9.96 -2.89
CA LEU A 61 1.78 10.39 -4.27
C LEU A 61 0.64 11.34 -4.68
N ASN A 62 -0.55 11.19 -4.10
CA ASN A 62 -1.70 12.07 -4.30
C ASN A 62 -1.55 13.41 -3.57
N ASP A 63 -1.03 13.41 -2.35
CA ASP A 63 -0.83 14.60 -1.53
C ASP A 63 0.31 15.48 -2.09
N ASP A 64 1.33 14.86 -2.69
CA ASP A 64 2.48 15.53 -3.31
C ASP A 64 2.36 15.70 -4.84
N ILE A 65 1.14 15.64 -5.41
CA ILE A 65 0.94 15.88 -6.85
C ILE A 65 1.43 17.27 -7.25
N ASP A 66 1.28 18.28 -6.38
CA ASP A 66 1.72 19.64 -6.68
C ASP A 66 3.22 19.84 -6.43
N CYS A 67 4.01 19.71 -7.49
CA CYS A 67 5.45 19.88 -7.44
C CYS A 67 5.90 21.35 -7.40
N ARG A 68 4.99 22.31 -7.25
CA ARG A 68 5.33 23.74 -7.29
C ARG A 68 6.16 24.14 -6.06
N PRO A 69 7.32 24.77 -6.26
CA PRO A 69 8.14 25.22 -5.15
C PRO A 69 7.44 26.39 -4.43
N THR A 70 7.19 26.21 -3.13
CA THR A 70 6.79 27.26 -2.16
C THR A 70 7.94 27.75 -1.25
N PRO A 71 9.24 27.73 -1.61
CA PRO A 71 10.26 28.12 -0.66
C PRO A 71 10.27 29.63 -0.44
N ASP A 72 10.33 30.03 0.83
CA ASP A 72 10.72 31.38 1.22
C ASP A 72 12.19 31.63 0.87
N ILE A 73 12.43 32.43 -0.17
CA ILE A 73 13.78 32.81 -0.59
C ILE A 73 14.38 33.76 0.46
N THR A 74 15.07 33.18 1.46
CA THR A 74 15.79 33.93 2.49
C THR A 74 17.30 33.93 2.20
N SER A 75 18.00 34.95 2.69
CA SER A 75 19.45 34.99 2.71
C SER A 75 19.93 35.19 4.13
N HIS A 76 20.82 34.31 4.58
CA HIS A 76 21.38 34.33 5.93
C HIS A 76 22.46 35.42 6.14
N ARG A 77 22.83 36.17 5.09
CA ARG A 77 23.92 37.18 5.13
C ARG A 77 23.39 38.59 5.40
N ARG A 78 23.90 39.26 6.44
CA ARG A 78 23.38 40.54 6.98
C ARG A 78 23.52 41.77 6.06
N PHE A 79 24.59 41.89 5.28
CA PHE A 79 24.86 43.09 4.47
C PHE A 79 24.59 42.93 2.96
N ILE A 80 24.96 41.79 2.38
CA ILE A 80 24.77 41.51 0.94
C ILE A 80 23.46 40.72 0.70
N GLY A 81 22.83 40.22 1.77
CA GLY A 81 21.66 39.35 1.68
C GLY A 81 20.46 39.95 0.95
N PRO A 82 20.07 41.21 1.20
CA PRO A 82 18.95 41.82 0.49
C PRO A 82 19.16 41.89 -1.03
N ALA A 83 20.37 42.22 -1.48
CA ALA A 83 20.72 42.28 -2.90
C ALA A 83 20.70 40.88 -3.55
N ILE A 84 21.23 39.87 -2.86
CA ILE A 84 21.20 38.48 -3.32
C ILE A 84 19.77 37.95 -3.41
N VAL A 85 18.91 38.23 -2.42
CA VAL A 85 17.50 37.81 -2.45
C VAL A 85 16.76 38.51 -3.58
N TRP A 86 17.02 39.81 -3.81
CA TRP A 86 16.42 40.54 -4.91
C TRP A 86 16.80 39.94 -6.28
N PHE A 87 18.08 39.63 -6.49
CA PHE A 87 18.55 38.99 -7.72
C PHE A 87 17.95 37.58 -7.90
N LYS A 88 17.90 36.77 -6.83
CA LYS A 88 17.23 35.46 -6.85
C LYS A 88 15.74 35.60 -7.20
N LYS A 89 15.03 36.55 -6.61
CA LYS A 89 13.62 36.83 -6.93
C LYS A 89 13.42 37.26 -8.39
N LEU A 90 14.34 38.06 -8.93
CA LEU A 90 14.31 38.48 -10.34
C LEU A 90 14.50 37.28 -11.28
N ILE A 91 15.50 36.43 -11.03
CA ILE A 91 15.71 35.18 -11.75
C ILE A 91 14.44 34.32 -11.69
N PHE A 92 13.91 34.05 -10.49
CA PHE A 92 12.70 33.26 -10.33
C PHE A 92 11.52 33.85 -11.12
N LYS A 93 11.35 35.17 -11.14
CA LYS A 93 10.28 35.84 -11.89
C LYS A 93 10.43 35.65 -13.41
N ILE A 94 11.66 35.69 -13.93
CA ILE A 94 11.94 35.49 -15.36
C ILE A 94 11.72 34.03 -15.77
N PHE A 95 12.16 33.07 -14.94
CA PHE A 95 12.00 31.65 -15.22
C PHE A 95 10.61 31.11 -14.88
N ARG A 96 9.81 31.83 -14.07
CA ARG A 96 8.46 31.44 -13.65
C ARG A 96 7.55 30.92 -14.77
N PRO A 97 7.40 31.59 -15.93
CA PRO A 97 6.54 31.07 -17.00
C PRO A 97 7.02 29.73 -17.56
N TYR A 98 8.34 29.54 -17.67
CA TYR A 98 8.91 28.28 -18.16
C TYR A 98 8.75 27.16 -17.12
N THR A 99 9.10 27.42 -15.87
CA THR A 99 8.97 26.44 -14.79
C THR A 99 7.52 26.08 -14.50
N ASN A 100 6.59 27.05 -14.58
CA ASN A 100 5.16 26.79 -14.40
C ASN A 100 4.63 25.80 -15.43
N THR A 101 5.00 25.94 -16.70
CA THR A 101 4.58 25.01 -17.75
C THR A 101 5.11 23.60 -17.46
N LEU A 102 6.38 23.47 -17.09
CA LEU A 102 6.97 22.18 -16.70
C LEU A 102 6.26 21.57 -15.48
N PHE A 103 5.97 22.35 -14.44
CA PHE A 103 5.23 21.86 -13.27
C PHE A 103 3.80 21.47 -13.60
N VAL A 104 3.11 22.19 -14.48
CA VAL A 104 1.75 21.79 -14.92
C VAL A 104 1.80 20.46 -15.66
N HIS A 105 2.78 20.26 -16.54
CA HIS A 105 2.96 18.97 -17.22
C HIS A 105 3.33 17.85 -16.24
N GLN A 106 4.21 18.13 -15.28
CA GLN A 106 4.61 17.16 -14.26
C GLN A 106 3.43 16.78 -13.36
N ASN A 107 2.66 17.75 -12.87
CA ASN A 107 1.48 17.50 -12.05
C ASN A 107 0.46 16.65 -12.83
N ARG A 108 0.23 16.95 -14.12
CA ARG A 108 -0.66 16.14 -14.97
C ARG A 108 -0.13 14.72 -15.18
N PHE A 109 1.18 14.56 -15.35
CA PHE A 109 1.81 13.25 -15.46
C PHE A 109 1.69 12.46 -14.16
N ASN A 110 1.94 13.10 -13.01
CA ASN A 110 1.81 12.48 -11.69
C ASN A 110 0.37 12.03 -11.43
N ASP A 111 -0.62 12.88 -11.73
CA ASP A 111 -2.05 12.55 -11.61
C ASP A 111 -2.44 11.34 -12.48
N GLN A 112 -1.98 11.32 -13.73
CA GLN A 112 -2.18 10.18 -14.63
C GLN A 112 -1.49 8.90 -14.14
N LEU A 113 -0.30 9.02 -13.53
CA LEU A 113 0.46 7.89 -13.00
C LEU A 113 -0.24 7.29 -11.77
N VAL A 114 -0.72 8.12 -10.86
CA VAL A 114 -1.55 7.72 -9.71
C VAL A 114 -2.79 6.95 -10.20
N ALA A 115 -3.53 7.53 -11.15
CA ALA A 115 -4.73 6.91 -11.71
C ALA A 115 -4.42 5.56 -12.38
N PHE A 116 -3.31 5.47 -13.13
CA PHE A 116 -2.86 4.24 -13.77
C PHE A 116 -2.48 3.15 -12.75
N HIS A 117 -1.77 3.51 -11.68
CA HIS A 117 -1.40 2.56 -10.62
C HIS A 117 -2.64 2.05 -9.88
N LEU A 118 -3.59 2.93 -9.57
CA LEU A 118 -4.86 2.53 -8.94
C LEU A 118 -5.66 1.58 -9.86
N ALA A 119 -5.76 1.89 -11.15
CA ALA A 119 -6.44 1.04 -12.11
C ALA A 119 -5.78 -0.35 -12.23
N THR A 120 -4.44 -0.38 -12.27
CA THR A 120 -3.66 -1.61 -12.29
C THR A 120 -3.90 -2.44 -11.04
N PHE A 121 -3.88 -1.82 -9.87
CA PHE A 121 -4.16 -2.47 -8.59
C PHE A 121 -5.55 -3.12 -8.55
N ILE A 122 -6.60 -2.37 -8.91
CA ILE A 122 -7.97 -2.88 -8.96
C ILE A 122 -8.08 -4.06 -9.93
N ARG A 123 -7.39 -3.99 -11.07
CA ARG A 123 -7.37 -5.08 -12.05
C ARG A 123 -6.69 -6.33 -11.51
N LEU A 124 -5.57 -6.18 -10.79
CA LEU A 124 -4.87 -7.30 -10.15
C LEU A 124 -5.75 -7.98 -9.11
N ARG A 125 -6.41 -7.23 -8.22
CA ARG A 125 -7.37 -7.79 -7.26
C ARG A 125 -8.50 -8.58 -7.92
N ARG A 126 -9.07 -8.06 -9.01
CA ARG A 126 -10.12 -8.78 -9.76
C ARG A 126 -9.60 -10.07 -10.40
N LEU A 127 -8.33 -10.10 -10.83
CA LEU A 127 -7.73 -11.33 -11.36
C LEU A 127 -7.50 -12.34 -10.25
N GLU A 128 -7.02 -11.90 -9.10
CA GLU A 128 -6.82 -12.73 -7.93
C GLU A 128 -8.13 -13.36 -7.44
N GLU A 129 -9.21 -12.58 -7.35
CA GLU A 129 -10.55 -13.07 -7.00
C GLU A 129 -11.04 -14.12 -8.01
N LYS A 130 -10.76 -13.93 -9.31
CA LYS A 130 -11.09 -14.92 -10.34
C LYS A 130 -10.31 -16.22 -10.18
N VAL A 131 -9.01 -16.13 -9.87
CA VAL A 131 -8.18 -17.31 -9.62
C VAL A 131 -8.71 -18.09 -8.41
N ARG A 132 -8.97 -17.41 -7.29
CA ARG A 132 -9.54 -18.05 -6.09
C ARG A 132 -10.90 -18.72 -6.37
N ASN A 133 -11.74 -18.11 -7.21
CA ASN A 133 -13.00 -18.72 -7.62
C ASN A 133 -12.81 -19.96 -8.51
N LEU A 134 -11.84 -19.93 -9.43
CA LEU A 134 -11.51 -21.09 -10.27
C LEU A 134 -10.94 -22.24 -9.43
N GLU A 135 -10.09 -21.96 -8.45
CA GLU A 135 -9.56 -22.95 -7.52
C GLU A 135 -10.66 -23.62 -6.70
N ARG A 136 -11.66 -22.85 -6.24
CA ARG A 136 -12.83 -23.40 -5.56
C ARG A 136 -13.65 -24.31 -6.50
N GLN A 137 -13.89 -23.88 -7.73
CA GLN A 137 -14.61 -24.71 -8.72
C GLN A 137 -13.85 -26.00 -9.03
N GLU A 138 -12.52 -25.94 -9.11
CA GLU A 138 -11.69 -27.13 -9.30
C GLU A 138 -11.85 -28.13 -8.13
N GLN A 139 -11.87 -27.64 -6.90
CA GLN A 139 -12.12 -28.46 -5.71
C GLN A 139 -13.52 -29.08 -5.73
N GLU A 140 -14.56 -28.29 -6.01
CA GLU A 140 -15.94 -28.79 -6.11
C GLU A 140 -16.09 -29.87 -7.19
N ILE A 141 -15.45 -29.71 -8.34
CA ILE A 141 -15.46 -30.70 -9.41
C ILE A 141 -14.71 -31.98 -8.99
N LYS A 142 -13.58 -31.84 -8.29
CA LYS A 142 -12.82 -32.99 -7.76
C LYS A 142 -13.65 -33.79 -6.75
N GLU A 143 -14.31 -33.11 -5.81
CA GLU A 143 -15.21 -33.75 -4.84
C GLU A 143 -16.37 -34.49 -5.53
N GLN A 144 -17.03 -33.85 -6.51
CA GLN A 144 -18.10 -34.49 -7.29
C GLN A 144 -17.62 -35.72 -8.07
N LEU A 145 -16.39 -35.68 -8.60
CA LEU A 145 -15.81 -36.81 -9.33
C LEU A 145 -15.47 -37.97 -8.39
N GLU A 146 -14.93 -37.67 -7.20
CA GLU A 146 -14.67 -38.66 -6.16
C GLU A 146 -15.97 -39.33 -5.70
N ASP A 147 -17.03 -38.57 -5.46
CA ASP A 147 -18.37 -39.09 -5.11
C ASP A 147 -18.93 -40.02 -6.19
N LEU A 148 -18.85 -39.63 -7.47
CA LEU A 148 -19.31 -40.45 -8.59
C LEU A 148 -18.49 -41.74 -8.73
N SER A 149 -17.17 -41.67 -8.53
CA SER A 149 -16.30 -42.85 -8.58
C SER A 149 -16.53 -43.80 -7.40
N GLY A 150 -16.83 -43.27 -6.21
CA GLY A 150 -17.19 -44.05 -5.02
C GLY A 150 -18.54 -44.77 -5.16
N VAL A 151 -19.51 -44.15 -5.84
CA VAL A 151 -20.82 -44.76 -6.11
C VAL A 151 -20.71 -45.91 -7.12
N GLN A 152 -19.86 -45.79 -8.15
CA GLN A 152 -19.64 -46.86 -9.13
C GLN A 152 -19.00 -48.12 -8.53
N GLY A 153 -18.12 -48.00 -7.53
CA GLY A 153 -17.54 -49.15 -6.83
C GLY A 153 -18.54 -49.96 -5.98
N SER A 154 -19.67 -49.36 -5.58
CA SER A 154 -20.70 -50.06 -4.79
C SER A 154 -21.76 -50.78 -5.65
N HIS A 155 -21.96 -50.33 -6.89
CA HIS A 155 -22.96 -50.90 -7.79
C HIS A 155 -22.45 -52.12 -8.58
N THR A 156 -21.15 -52.23 -8.83
CA THR A 156 -20.55 -53.42 -9.45
C THR A 156 -20.47 -54.62 -8.49
N ALA A 157 -20.25 -54.39 -7.19
CA ALA A 157 -20.19 -55.45 -6.19
C ALA A 157 -21.53 -56.18 -5.93
N LYS A 158 -22.66 -55.60 -6.32
CA LYS A 158 -24.00 -56.24 -6.17
C LYS A 158 -24.43 -57.08 -7.37
N HIS A 159 -23.72 -57.02 -8.49
CA HIS A 159 -24.13 -57.70 -9.72
C HIS A 159 -23.38 -59.01 -10.02
N GLU A 160 -22.40 -59.39 -9.19
CA GLU A 160 -21.62 -60.64 -9.32
C GLU A 160 -22.04 -61.76 -8.32
N ALA A 161 -23.18 -61.60 -7.62
CA ALA A 161 -23.62 -62.52 -6.57
C ALA A 161 -24.92 -63.31 -6.85
N ASP A 162 -25.41 -63.32 -8.10
CA ASP A 162 -26.51 -64.19 -8.57
C ASP A 162 -26.05 -65.05 -9.75
#